data_AF-A0A7C7N5S2-F1
#
_entry.id   AF-A0A7C7N5S2-F1
#
_cell.length_a   1.000
_cell.length_b   1.000
_cell.length_c   1.000
_cell.angle_alpha   90.00
_cell.angle_beta   90.00
_cell.angle_gamma   90.00
#
_symmetry.space_group_name_H-M   'P 1'
#
loop_
_entity.id
_entity.type
_entity.pdbx_description
1 polymer ?
#
loop_
_entity_poly.entity_id
_entity_poly.type
_entity_poly.pdbx_seq_one_letter_code
_entity_poly.pdbx_strand_id
1 'polypeptide(L)'
;MGRRKKKNKLPPPPDGAKLPPPPGAMPPPPPPGGLAAAPPPPPQKTSDDDSPGILTAPPLPDLPDATSNDDSDLGDEDKSYKKMWQRRSNKPLQQVYGHIDRLGEGETGSLLDRYADRFGHDLDREIIVLRGKEHSDAETAVRDAPTVELISEDIEDAEELEQVDEAEELEQVDEADEIEEPSPEDDDDDDSGYDNDLSEEEETELQSQLEVLEDEIKRLKPKYQLAKKKGQKAKLSKLKPALKSLIDSRKQVLVVLSGEESIDSLSSEQTEGDGDEMFIQLVGIVDDLLGMMPEDAINEFLASSEFETYKLVAGAPADADDEMRVEFFEIVDSKLGQMPEDAINDFVASDDFAIYQAVGSELRS
;
A
#
# COMPACT_ATOMS: atom_id res chain seq x y z
N MET A 1 -34.26 25.52 -100.55
CA MET A 1 -34.72 25.32 -99.15
C MET A 1 -33.79 26.12 -98.25
N GLY A 2 -34.15 27.01 -97.32
CA GLY A 2 -35.45 27.36 -96.77
C GLY A 2 -35.32 27.82 -95.31
N ARG A 3 -34.54 28.89 -95.06
CA ARG A 3 -34.67 29.90 -93.98
C ARG A 3 -34.75 29.48 -92.49
N ARG A 4 -33.68 29.87 -91.77
CA ARG A 4 -33.57 30.36 -90.37
C ARG A 4 -34.87 30.96 -89.80
N LYS A 5 -35.22 30.65 -88.54
CA LYS A 5 -36.28 31.36 -87.80
C LYS A 5 -35.86 31.68 -86.35
N LYS A 6 -36.24 32.90 -85.95
CA LYS A 6 -35.90 33.63 -84.72
C LYS A 6 -36.77 33.22 -83.53
N LYS A 7 -36.22 33.56 -82.36
CA LYS A 7 -36.79 33.74 -81.01
C LYS A 7 -38.24 34.23 -80.98
N ASN A 8 -39.03 33.73 -80.03
CA ASN A 8 -40.09 34.49 -79.35
C ASN A 8 -40.08 34.17 -77.85
N LYS A 9 -40.14 35.25 -77.06
CA LYS A 9 -40.20 35.30 -75.60
C LYS A 9 -41.55 34.77 -75.10
N LEU A 10 -41.56 34.05 -73.97
CA LEU A 10 -42.70 34.00 -73.05
C LEU A 10 -42.26 34.55 -71.68
N PRO A 11 -43.18 35.23 -70.96
CA PRO A 11 -42.89 35.96 -69.72
C PRO A 11 -42.76 35.03 -68.50
N PRO A 12 -42.10 35.48 -67.41
CA PRO A 12 -41.94 34.67 -66.20
C PRO A 12 -43.19 34.71 -65.30
N PRO A 13 -43.57 33.59 -64.66
CA PRO A 13 -44.42 33.57 -63.48
C PRO A 13 -43.59 33.61 -62.18
N PRO A 14 -44.22 33.94 -61.03
CA PRO A 14 -43.60 34.72 -59.97
C PRO A 14 -42.90 33.91 -58.88
N ASP A 15 -42.00 34.61 -58.18
CA ASP A 15 -41.33 34.25 -56.94
C ASP A 15 -42.29 33.72 -55.86
N GLY A 16 -41.82 32.71 -55.12
CA GLY A 16 -42.32 32.47 -53.76
C GLY A 16 -42.82 31.05 -53.47
N ALA A 17 -41.96 30.04 -53.58
CA ALA A 17 -42.13 28.81 -52.81
C ALA A 17 -40.74 28.22 -52.48
N LYS A 18 -40.17 28.62 -51.33
CA LYS A 18 -39.02 27.94 -50.75
C LYS A 18 -39.50 26.58 -50.24
N LEU A 19 -38.95 25.52 -50.82
CA LEU A 19 -39.07 24.15 -50.31
C LEU A 19 -38.49 24.06 -48.89
N PRO A 20 -39.05 23.24 -47.99
CA PRO A 20 -38.48 23.04 -46.65
C PRO A 20 -37.12 22.31 -46.73
N PRO A 21 -36.18 22.61 -45.82
CA PRO A 21 -34.86 21.99 -45.82
C PRO A 21 -34.90 20.52 -45.35
N PRO A 22 -34.02 19.65 -45.89
CA PRO A 22 -33.85 18.28 -45.43
C PRO A 22 -33.21 18.22 -44.03
N PRO A 23 -33.55 17.22 -43.19
CA PRO A 23 -33.03 17.11 -41.83
C PRO A 23 -31.59 16.58 -41.80
N GLY A 24 -30.73 17.22 -41.01
CA GLY A 24 -29.78 16.46 -40.17
C GLY A 24 -28.28 16.42 -40.52
N ALA A 25 -27.73 17.30 -41.35
CA ALA A 25 -26.26 17.44 -41.45
C ALA A 25 -25.74 18.42 -40.39
N MET A 26 -25.14 17.89 -39.30
CA MET A 26 -24.52 18.68 -38.23
C MET A 26 -23.30 19.45 -38.78
N PRO A 27 -23.14 20.76 -38.46
CA PRO A 27 -21.91 21.50 -38.72
C PRO A 27 -20.81 21.15 -37.70
N PRO A 28 -19.52 21.25 -38.06
CA PRO A 28 -18.40 20.98 -37.17
C PRO A 28 -18.29 22.02 -36.03
N PRO A 29 -17.71 21.64 -34.86
CA PRO A 29 -17.54 22.56 -33.74
C PRO A 29 -16.49 23.65 -34.04
N PRO A 30 -16.63 24.85 -33.44
CA PRO A 30 -15.69 25.95 -33.62
C PRO A 30 -14.35 25.74 -32.87
N PRO A 31 -13.25 26.39 -33.30
CA PRO A 31 -11.95 26.31 -32.66
C PRO A 31 -11.92 27.02 -31.28
N PRO A 32 -11.00 26.62 -30.37
CA PRO A 32 -10.94 27.18 -29.02
C PRO A 32 -10.27 28.56 -29.09
N GLY A 33 -11.07 29.61 -28.96
CA GLY A 33 -10.60 30.99 -28.97
C GLY A 33 -11.15 31.77 -27.78
N GLY A 34 -10.26 31.99 -26.79
CA GLY A 34 -10.22 33.17 -25.93
C GLY A 34 -11.46 33.48 -25.09
N LEU A 35 -11.55 32.88 -23.90
CA LEU A 35 -12.37 33.45 -22.83
C LEU A 35 -11.63 34.66 -22.24
N ALA A 36 -12.14 35.84 -22.56
CA ALA A 36 -11.81 37.07 -21.86
C ALA A 36 -12.23 36.93 -20.39
N ALA A 37 -11.29 37.20 -19.49
CA ALA A 37 -11.51 37.23 -18.05
C ALA A 37 -12.62 38.22 -17.69
N ALA A 38 -13.67 37.73 -17.03
CA ALA A 38 -14.61 38.57 -16.30
C ALA A 38 -13.95 39.03 -14.98
N PRO A 39 -14.09 40.30 -14.57
CA PRO A 39 -13.51 40.79 -13.33
C PRO A 39 -14.22 40.20 -12.10
N PRO A 40 -13.50 39.97 -10.99
CA PRO A 40 -14.09 39.45 -9.76
C PRO A 40 -15.02 40.49 -9.10
N PRO A 41 -16.10 40.06 -8.41
CA PRO A 41 -16.96 40.95 -7.65
C PRO A 41 -16.24 41.50 -6.39
N PRO A 42 -16.58 42.71 -5.93
CA PRO A 42 -15.97 43.31 -4.75
C PRO A 42 -16.44 42.65 -3.44
N PRO A 43 -15.61 42.69 -2.37
CA PRO A 43 -15.95 42.10 -1.07
C PRO A 43 -17.03 42.94 -0.38
N GLN A 44 -18.15 42.30 -0.03
CA GLN A 44 -19.16 42.90 0.83
C GLN A 44 -18.74 42.74 2.29
N LYS A 45 -18.57 43.87 2.97
CA LYS A 45 -18.49 43.96 4.43
C LYS A 45 -19.91 43.80 4.99
N THR A 46 -20.13 42.85 5.88
CA THR A 46 -21.25 42.87 6.82
C THR A 46 -20.68 42.79 8.22
N SER A 47 -20.90 43.89 8.92
CA SER A 47 -20.67 44.12 10.34
C SER A 47 -21.45 43.18 11.25
N ASP A 48 -20.88 43.05 12.44
CA ASP A 48 -21.25 42.30 13.64
C ASP A 48 -22.73 42.24 14.05
N ASP A 49 -22.98 41.26 14.93
CA ASP A 49 -24.03 41.18 15.96
C ASP A 49 -25.36 40.52 15.56
N ASP A 50 -25.45 39.19 15.72
CA ASP A 50 -26.59 38.52 16.37
C ASP A 50 -26.19 37.08 16.76
N SER A 51 -25.64 36.93 17.97
CA SER A 51 -25.46 35.62 18.61
C SER A 51 -26.82 35.08 19.06
N PRO A 52 -27.34 33.96 18.52
CA PRO A 52 -28.48 33.30 19.13
C PRO A 52 -28.00 32.64 20.44
N GLY A 53 -28.61 33.10 21.54
CA GLY A 53 -28.18 32.83 22.90
C GLY A 53 -28.08 31.35 23.28
N ILE A 54 -27.14 31.12 24.19
CA ILE A 54 -26.96 29.91 25.00
C ILE A 54 -28.31 29.52 25.62
N LEU A 55 -28.92 28.45 25.12
CA LEU A 55 -30.01 27.78 25.82
C LEU A 55 -29.41 27.03 27.00
N THR A 56 -29.63 27.58 28.18
CA THR A 56 -29.31 26.94 29.45
C THR A 56 -29.94 25.55 29.52
N ALA A 57 -29.13 24.53 29.84
CA ALA A 57 -29.62 23.17 30.00
C ALA A 57 -30.54 23.09 31.24
N PRO A 58 -31.66 22.35 31.19
CA PRO A 58 -32.47 22.09 32.38
C PRO A 58 -31.69 21.21 33.38
N PRO A 59 -31.96 21.35 34.70
CA PRO A 59 -31.22 20.61 35.71
C PRO A 59 -31.56 19.11 35.64
N LEU A 60 -30.51 18.29 35.79
CA LEU A 60 -30.57 16.84 35.86
C LEU A 60 -31.37 16.40 37.11
N PRO A 61 -32.26 15.39 37.03
CA PRO A 61 -32.91 14.84 38.22
C PRO A 61 -31.91 14.06 39.08
N ASP A 62 -31.94 14.33 40.40
CA ASP A 62 -31.14 13.62 41.41
C ASP A 62 -31.43 12.11 41.39
N LEU A 63 -30.38 11.32 41.18
CA LEU A 63 -30.39 9.86 41.34
C LEU A 63 -30.30 9.51 42.84
N PRO A 64 -31.03 8.48 43.33
CA PRO A 64 -30.95 8.08 44.73
C PRO A 64 -29.58 7.49 45.06
N ASP A 65 -29.04 7.97 46.17
CA ASP A 65 -27.80 7.56 46.81
C ASP A 65 -27.87 6.07 47.21
N ALA A 66 -27.09 5.23 46.52
CA ALA A 66 -26.98 3.81 46.82
C ALA A 66 -25.77 3.58 47.74
N THR A 67 -25.89 3.99 49.00
CA THR A 67 -25.03 3.46 50.05
C THR A 67 -25.55 2.08 50.46
N SER A 68 -24.87 1.02 50.06
CA SER A 68 -24.85 -0.26 50.77
C SER A 68 -23.57 -1.00 50.39
N ASN A 69 -22.68 -1.14 51.36
CA ASN A 69 -21.50 -1.99 51.30
C ASN A 69 -21.91 -3.47 51.20
N ASP A 70 -21.23 -4.22 50.34
CA ASP A 70 -20.94 -5.66 50.47
C ASP A 70 -19.72 -5.90 49.55
N ASP A 71 -18.51 -5.74 50.07
CA ASP A 71 -17.66 -6.82 50.60
C ASP A 71 -17.18 -7.79 49.51
N SER A 72 -15.87 -7.67 49.24
CA SER A 72 -14.96 -8.59 48.58
C SER A 72 -15.51 -9.76 47.73
N ASP A 73 -15.40 -9.64 46.40
CA ASP A 73 -15.14 -10.80 45.53
C ASP A 73 -14.35 -10.39 44.27
N LEU A 74 -13.02 -10.40 44.40
CA LEU A 74 -12.09 -10.33 43.27
C LEU A 74 -12.12 -11.68 42.56
N GLY A 75 -13.03 -11.87 41.61
CA GLY A 75 -13.08 -13.09 40.82
C GLY A 75 -14.32 -13.27 39.96
N ASP A 76 -14.53 -12.41 38.95
CA ASP A 76 -15.20 -12.74 37.66
C ASP A 76 -15.63 -11.44 36.94
N GLU A 77 -14.70 -10.80 36.21
CA GLU A 77 -15.00 -9.63 35.37
C GLU A 77 -16.05 -9.96 34.29
N ASP A 78 -16.08 -11.22 33.85
CA ASP A 78 -17.04 -11.74 32.85
C ASP A 78 -18.50 -11.64 33.29
N LYS A 79 -18.80 -11.70 34.59
CA LYS A 79 -20.18 -11.60 35.12
C LYS A 79 -20.66 -10.15 35.17
N SER A 80 -19.77 -9.19 35.43
CA SER A 80 -20.11 -7.77 35.46
C SER A 80 -20.49 -7.27 34.07
N TYR A 81 -19.66 -7.60 33.07
CA TYR A 81 -19.92 -7.23 31.68
C TYR A 81 -21.20 -7.90 31.14
N LYS A 82 -21.41 -9.19 31.42
CA LYS A 82 -22.63 -9.93 31.05
C LYS A 82 -23.91 -9.37 31.68
N LYS A 83 -23.82 -8.73 32.85
CA LYS A 83 -24.95 -8.10 33.51
C LYS A 83 -25.39 -6.80 32.84
N MET A 84 -24.49 -6.10 32.15
CA MET A 84 -24.81 -4.87 31.41
C MET A 84 -25.63 -5.13 30.13
N TRP A 85 -25.45 -6.31 29.51
CA TRP A 85 -26.16 -6.71 28.28
C TRP A 85 -27.33 -7.66 28.54
N GLN A 86 -27.63 -7.96 29.81
CA GLN A 86 -28.73 -8.83 30.17
C GLN A 86 -30.06 -8.18 29.75
N ARG A 87 -30.91 -8.93 29.05
CA ARG A 87 -32.22 -8.44 28.56
C ARG A 87 -33.09 -8.00 29.74
N ARG A 88 -33.10 -6.70 30.03
CA ARG A 88 -33.90 -6.08 31.11
C ARG A 88 -35.40 -6.08 30.83
N SER A 89 -35.82 -6.44 29.62
CA SER A 89 -37.22 -6.49 29.23
C SER A 89 -37.59 -7.79 28.53
N ASN A 90 -38.69 -8.37 28.96
CA ASN A 90 -39.28 -9.61 28.43
C ASN A 90 -40.12 -9.35 27.18
N LYS A 91 -40.20 -8.08 26.74
CA LYS A 91 -40.91 -7.70 25.53
C LYS A 91 -40.06 -8.11 24.31
N PRO A 92 -40.67 -8.60 23.21
CA PRO A 92 -39.94 -8.88 21.99
C PRO A 92 -39.24 -7.60 21.50
N LEU A 93 -38.04 -7.73 20.95
CA LEU A 93 -37.17 -6.60 20.57
C LEU A 93 -37.89 -5.63 19.62
N GLN A 94 -38.69 -6.18 18.70
CA GLN A 94 -39.56 -5.42 17.79
C GLN A 94 -40.57 -4.52 18.51
N GLN A 95 -41.04 -4.90 19.69
CA GLN A 95 -41.96 -4.09 20.47
C GLN A 95 -41.22 -3.02 21.29
N VAL A 96 -39.94 -3.21 21.62
CA VAL A 96 -39.11 -2.19 22.27
C VAL A 96 -38.70 -1.11 21.25
N TYR A 97 -38.31 -1.50 20.03
CA TYR A 97 -37.93 -0.59 18.95
C TYR A 97 -39.10 -0.04 18.12
N GLY A 98 -40.23 -0.76 18.04
CA GLY A 98 -41.39 -0.35 17.25
C GLY A 98 -42.16 0.86 17.79
N HIS A 99 -41.78 1.38 18.97
CA HIS A 99 -42.30 2.65 19.48
C HIS A 99 -41.59 3.86 18.87
N ILE A 100 -40.43 3.67 18.23
CA ILE A 100 -39.67 4.76 17.60
C ILE A 100 -40.42 5.31 16.38
N ASP A 101 -41.28 4.50 15.74
CA ASP A 101 -42.12 4.91 14.60
C ASP A 101 -43.34 5.77 14.99
N ARG A 102 -43.66 5.95 16.29
CA ARG A 102 -44.91 6.60 16.74
C ARG A 102 -44.74 7.92 17.50
N LEU A 103 -43.52 8.39 17.74
CA LEU A 103 -43.29 9.61 18.54
C LEU A 103 -43.44 10.93 17.75
N GLY A 104 -43.71 10.89 16.44
CA GLY A 104 -43.94 12.09 15.62
C GLY A 104 -45.39 12.19 15.17
N GLU A 105 -46.12 13.18 15.68
CA GLU A 105 -47.47 13.53 15.25
C GLU A 105 -47.46 13.93 13.75
N GLY A 106 -48.08 13.14 12.88
CA GLY A 106 -48.68 13.68 11.65
C GLY A 106 -48.37 13.06 10.28
N GLU A 107 -47.36 12.21 10.09
CA GLU A 107 -47.04 11.74 8.73
C GLU A 107 -46.54 10.28 8.69
N THR A 108 -47.31 9.42 8.00
CA THR A 108 -47.20 7.97 8.00
C THR A 108 -46.06 7.47 7.12
N GLY A 109 -44.90 7.24 7.73
CA GLY A 109 -43.78 6.52 7.15
C GLY A 109 -42.92 5.96 8.27
N SER A 110 -42.36 4.76 8.08
CA SER A 110 -41.43 4.17 9.05
C SER A 110 -40.21 5.08 9.18
N LEU A 111 -39.56 5.12 10.35
CA LEU A 111 -38.28 5.78 10.56
C LEU A 111 -37.29 5.44 9.44
N LEU A 112 -37.30 4.18 8.98
CA LEU A 112 -36.50 3.68 7.86
C LEU A 112 -36.82 4.34 6.50
N ASP A 113 -38.07 4.70 6.27
CA ASP A 113 -38.55 5.37 5.05
C ASP A 113 -38.17 6.86 5.06
N ARG A 114 -38.15 7.50 6.24
CA ARG A 114 -37.69 8.88 6.43
C ARG A 114 -36.17 9.03 6.26
N TYR A 115 -35.41 7.98 6.57
CA TYR A 115 -33.95 7.94 6.37
C TYR A 115 -33.52 7.28 5.05
N ALA A 116 -34.45 6.75 4.25
CA ALA A 116 -34.12 6.12 2.97
C ALA A 116 -33.37 7.09 2.04
N ASP A 117 -33.78 8.36 2.02
CA ASP A 117 -33.16 9.43 1.21
C ASP A 117 -31.78 9.88 1.73
N ARG A 118 -31.40 9.49 2.96
CA ARG A 118 -30.09 9.78 3.56
C ARG A 118 -29.10 8.63 3.39
N PHE A 119 -29.58 7.44 3.03
CA PHE A 119 -28.77 6.24 2.79
C PHE A 119 -28.85 5.80 1.33
N GLY A 120 -28.38 6.67 0.43
CA GLY A 120 -28.29 6.43 -1.00
C GLY A 120 -29.64 6.25 -1.68
N HIS A 121 -29.78 6.78 -2.90
CA HIS A 121 -31.01 6.56 -3.67
C HIS A 121 -31.19 5.05 -3.93
N ASP A 122 -32.42 4.56 -4.09
CA ASP A 122 -32.65 3.15 -4.47
C ASP A 122 -31.89 2.79 -5.77
N LEU A 123 -31.70 3.76 -6.67
CA LEU A 123 -30.83 3.65 -7.83
C LEU A 123 -29.36 3.42 -7.45
N ASP A 124 -28.82 4.10 -6.43
CA ASP A 124 -27.43 3.93 -6.00
C ASP A 124 -27.22 2.53 -5.43
N ARG A 125 -28.22 1.99 -4.71
CA ARG A 125 -28.21 0.60 -4.24
C ARG A 125 -28.22 -0.37 -5.41
N GLU A 126 -29.06 -0.12 -6.42
CA GLU A 126 -29.09 -0.90 -7.65
C GLU A 126 -27.76 -0.79 -8.42
N ILE A 127 -27.14 0.39 -8.48
CA ILE A 127 -25.84 0.63 -9.12
C ILE A 127 -24.73 -0.15 -8.41
N ILE A 128 -24.71 -0.16 -7.07
CA ILE A 128 -23.74 -0.94 -6.30
C ILE A 128 -23.91 -2.44 -6.57
N VAL A 129 -25.14 -2.95 -6.58
CA VAL A 129 -25.41 -4.36 -6.89
C VAL A 129 -25.02 -4.71 -8.33
N LEU A 130 -25.33 -3.84 -9.29
CA LEU A 130 -24.98 -4.04 -10.69
C LEU A 130 -23.46 -3.99 -10.91
N ARG A 131 -22.76 -3.04 -10.27
CA ARG A 131 -21.30 -2.93 -10.33
C ARG A 131 -20.61 -4.11 -9.64
N GLY A 132 -21.12 -4.56 -8.50
CA GLY A 132 -20.63 -5.77 -7.84
C GLY A 132 -20.82 -7.01 -8.71
N LYS A 133 -21.96 -7.11 -9.39
CA LYS A 133 -22.22 -8.19 -10.34
C LYS A 133 -21.27 -8.13 -11.54
N GLU A 134 -21.06 -6.95 -12.11
CA GLU A 134 -20.10 -6.74 -13.21
C GLU A 134 -18.67 -7.16 -12.82
N HIS A 135 -18.23 -6.80 -11.60
CA HIS A 135 -16.93 -7.22 -11.08
C HIS A 135 -16.82 -8.75 -10.95
N SER A 136 -17.83 -9.39 -10.34
CA SER A 136 -17.85 -10.85 -10.19
C SER A 136 -17.90 -11.59 -11.54
N ASP A 137 -18.62 -11.05 -12.52
CA ASP A 137 -18.72 -11.63 -13.86
C ASP A 137 -17.37 -11.48 -14.60
N ALA A 138 -16.68 -10.34 -14.43
CA ALA A 138 -15.34 -10.14 -14.95
C ALA A 138 -14.32 -11.11 -14.33
N GLU A 139 -14.37 -11.31 -13.02
CA GLU A 139 -13.51 -12.28 -12.31
C GLU A 139 -13.76 -13.72 -12.80
N THR A 140 -15.02 -14.13 -12.94
CA THR A 140 -15.35 -15.46 -13.48
C THR A 140 -14.94 -15.61 -14.94
N ALA A 141 -15.07 -14.56 -15.76
CA ALA A 141 -14.63 -14.57 -17.15
C ALA A 141 -13.10 -14.68 -17.28
N VAL A 142 -12.34 -14.04 -16.40
CA VAL A 142 -10.88 -14.21 -16.33
C VAL A 142 -10.52 -15.62 -15.88
N ARG A 143 -11.23 -16.17 -14.89
CA ARG A 143 -11.00 -17.53 -14.37
C ARG A 143 -11.34 -18.63 -15.38
N ASP A 144 -12.40 -18.44 -16.15
CA ASP A 144 -12.89 -19.41 -17.14
C ASP A 144 -12.26 -19.20 -18.54
N ALA A 145 -11.42 -18.16 -18.70
CA ALA A 145 -10.69 -17.95 -19.93
C ALA A 145 -9.73 -19.13 -20.16
N PRO A 146 -9.75 -19.74 -21.36
CA PRO A 146 -8.86 -20.85 -21.66
C PRO A 146 -7.42 -20.36 -21.66
N THR A 147 -6.63 -20.83 -20.70
CA THR A 147 -5.19 -20.57 -20.60
C THR A 147 -4.50 -21.17 -21.81
N VAL A 148 -4.01 -20.32 -22.72
CA VAL A 148 -3.15 -20.75 -23.83
C VAL A 148 -1.72 -20.73 -23.32
N GLU A 149 -1.21 -21.88 -22.93
CA GLU A 149 0.21 -22.07 -22.64
C GLU A 149 1.01 -21.88 -23.93
N LEU A 150 1.67 -20.73 -24.05
CA LEU A 150 2.71 -20.54 -25.05
C LEU A 150 3.97 -21.23 -24.52
N ILE A 151 4.37 -22.31 -25.19
CA ILE A 151 5.70 -22.92 -25.00
C ILE A 151 6.74 -21.88 -25.44
N SER A 152 7.31 -21.18 -24.46
CA SER A 152 8.48 -20.31 -24.63
C SER A 152 9.23 -20.29 -23.29
N GLU A 153 10.53 -20.58 -23.38
CA GLU A 153 11.53 -20.40 -22.33
C GLU A 153 11.45 -19.02 -21.67
N ASP A 154 11.89 -18.97 -20.41
CA ASP A 154 12.00 -17.83 -19.46
C ASP A 154 10.78 -17.60 -18.54
N ILE A 155 10.79 -18.32 -17.41
CA ILE A 155 9.89 -18.18 -16.23
C ILE A 155 10.60 -17.39 -15.12
N GLU A 156 11.34 -16.33 -15.47
CA GLU A 156 12.06 -15.50 -14.47
C GLU A 156 11.40 -14.13 -14.23
N ASP A 157 10.40 -13.73 -15.03
CA ASP A 157 9.80 -12.38 -14.97
C ASP A 157 8.52 -12.29 -14.10
N ALA A 158 8.03 -13.39 -13.50
CA ALA A 158 6.72 -13.42 -12.82
C ALA A 158 6.76 -13.05 -11.33
N GLU A 159 7.85 -13.33 -10.62
CA GLU A 159 7.96 -13.07 -9.17
C GLU A 159 8.44 -11.62 -8.88
N GLU A 160 8.98 -10.91 -9.87
CA GLU A 160 9.46 -9.52 -9.72
C GLU A 160 8.37 -8.44 -9.90
N LEU A 161 7.11 -8.86 -10.17
CA LEU A 161 5.96 -7.95 -10.32
C LEU A 161 5.18 -7.72 -9.03
N GLU A 162 5.29 -8.62 -8.04
CA GLU A 162 4.61 -8.46 -6.74
C GLU A 162 5.28 -7.40 -5.85
N GLN A 163 6.61 -7.28 -5.89
CA GLN A 163 7.35 -6.35 -5.00
C GLN A 163 7.27 -4.87 -5.40
N VAL A 164 6.78 -4.55 -6.61
CA VAL A 164 6.58 -3.16 -7.07
C VAL A 164 5.17 -2.63 -6.79
N ASP A 165 4.19 -3.51 -6.53
CA ASP A 165 2.84 -3.10 -6.15
C ASP A 165 2.79 -2.66 -4.67
N GLU A 166 3.68 -3.19 -3.81
CA GLU A 166 3.82 -2.75 -2.41
C GLU A 166 4.36 -1.30 -2.28
N ALA A 167 5.14 -0.84 -3.27
CA ALA A 167 5.54 0.56 -3.38
C ALA A 167 4.42 1.48 -3.93
N GLU A 168 3.42 0.91 -4.62
CA GLU A 168 2.21 1.62 -5.09
C GLU A 168 1.14 1.70 -3.98
N GLU A 169 1.14 0.77 -3.02
CA GLU A 169 0.28 0.81 -1.82
C GLU A 169 0.68 1.93 -0.84
N LEU A 170 1.97 2.25 -0.74
CA LEU A 170 2.48 3.42 0.00
C LEU A 170 2.11 4.77 -0.67
N GLU A 171 1.62 4.79 -1.91
CA GLU A 171 1.16 6.01 -2.58
C GLU A 171 -0.24 6.45 -2.10
N GLN A 172 -1.00 5.60 -1.40
CA GLN A 172 -2.32 5.94 -0.86
C GLN A 172 -2.28 6.60 0.53
N VAL A 173 -1.13 6.58 1.22
CA VAL A 173 -0.96 7.25 2.51
C VAL A 173 -0.51 8.72 2.36
N ASP A 174 0.24 9.07 1.30
CA ASP A 174 0.75 10.43 1.08
C ASP A 174 -0.34 11.47 0.67
N GLU A 175 -1.54 11.06 0.26
CA GLU A 175 -2.64 12.00 -0.09
C GLU A 175 -3.59 12.30 1.08
N ALA A 176 -3.39 11.64 2.23
CA ALA A 176 -4.12 11.92 3.47
C ALA A 176 -3.35 12.84 4.43
N ASP A 177 -2.09 13.14 4.15
CA ASP A 177 -1.20 13.94 5.00
C ASP A 177 -1.03 15.38 4.47
N GLU A 178 -2.12 15.96 3.94
CA GLU A 178 -2.29 17.42 3.90
C GLU A 178 -2.55 17.86 5.36
N ILE A 179 -1.47 17.90 6.15
CA ILE A 179 -1.44 18.33 7.54
C ILE A 179 -2.01 19.73 7.60
N GLU A 180 -3.21 19.81 8.16
CA GLU A 180 -3.81 21.00 8.76
C GLU A 180 -2.77 21.58 9.72
N GLU A 181 -2.20 22.75 9.38
CA GLU A 181 -1.28 23.48 10.26
C GLU A 181 -1.87 23.53 11.67
N PRO A 182 -1.23 22.94 12.70
CA PRO A 182 -1.76 23.00 14.05
C PRO A 182 -1.65 24.44 14.56
N SER A 183 -2.81 25.05 14.77
CA SER A 183 -2.97 26.26 15.56
C SER A 183 -2.31 26.06 16.93
N PRO A 184 -1.43 26.96 17.39
CA PRO A 184 -0.73 26.78 18.64
C PRO A 184 -1.64 27.24 19.78
N GLU A 185 -2.26 26.31 20.50
CA GLU A 185 -2.82 26.50 21.85
C GLU A 185 -3.48 25.19 22.28
N ASP A 186 -2.77 24.35 23.03
CA ASP A 186 -3.18 23.88 24.36
C ASP A 186 -2.18 22.82 24.89
N ASP A 187 -1.63 23.13 26.06
CA ASP A 187 -0.74 22.29 26.87
C ASP A 187 -1.32 20.89 27.14
N ASP A 188 -0.61 19.84 26.75
CA ASP A 188 -0.52 18.59 27.51
C ASP A 188 0.84 17.93 27.21
N ASP A 189 1.75 18.03 28.18
CA ASP A 189 2.99 17.26 28.32
C ASP A 189 2.67 15.75 28.28
N ASP A 190 2.85 15.08 27.14
CA ASP A 190 3.07 13.63 27.08
C ASP A 190 4.46 13.36 26.50
N ASP A 191 5.42 13.36 27.42
CA ASP A 191 6.82 13.00 27.27
C ASP A 191 6.95 11.50 26.92
N SER A 192 6.68 11.15 25.65
CA SER A 192 7.16 9.88 25.09
C SER A 192 8.65 10.04 24.74
N GLY A 193 9.49 9.95 25.77
CA GLY A 193 10.95 10.09 25.70
C GLY A 193 11.65 9.00 24.89
N TYR A 194 11.50 9.05 23.57
CA TYR A 194 12.58 8.71 22.66
C TYR A 194 13.35 10.01 22.43
N ASP A 195 14.34 10.27 23.28
CA ASP A 195 15.31 11.34 23.02
C ASP A 195 15.97 11.01 21.67
N ASN A 196 15.59 11.75 20.64
CA ASN A 196 16.30 11.69 19.38
C ASN A 196 17.71 12.22 19.65
N ASP A 197 18.71 11.34 19.79
CA ASP A 197 20.11 11.67 20.12
C ASP A 197 20.80 12.52 19.03
N LEU A 198 20.06 13.01 18.04
CA LEU A 198 20.50 13.88 16.97
C LEU A 198 20.67 15.32 17.48
N SER A 199 21.77 15.95 17.09
CA SER A 199 21.93 17.38 17.28
C SER A 199 21.02 18.17 16.33
N GLU A 200 20.65 19.39 16.73
CA GLU A 200 19.87 20.33 15.88
C GLU A 200 20.54 20.55 14.51
N GLU A 201 21.87 20.57 14.45
CA GLU A 201 22.61 20.67 13.20
C GLU A 201 22.43 19.43 12.31
N GLU A 202 22.52 18.23 12.87
CA GLU A 202 22.31 16.96 12.15
C GLU A 202 20.87 16.81 11.66
N GLU A 203 19.89 17.22 12.47
CA GLU A 203 18.48 17.20 12.10
C GLU A 203 18.23 18.10 10.88
N THR A 204 18.76 19.34 10.88
CA THR A 204 18.59 20.23 9.71
C THR A 204 19.28 19.71 8.46
N GLU A 205 20.42 19.01 8.59
CA GLU A 205 21.11 18.41 7.45
C GLU A 205 20.30 17.24 6.87
N LEU A 206 19.77 16.36 7.71
CA LEU A 206 18.89 15.26 7.31
C LEU A 206 17.60 15.75 6.65
N GLN A 207 16.98 16.80 7.20
CA GLN A 207 15.80 17.44 6.58
C GLN A 207 16.14 18.01 5.19
N SER A 208 17.30 18.65 5.02
CA SER A 208 17.74 19.12 3.71
C SER A 208 18.01 17.97 2.73
N GLN A 209 18.58 16.86 3.20
CA GLN A 209 18.78 15.65 2.39
C GLN A 209 17.44 15.03 1.98
N LEU A 210 16.46 14.99 2.89
CA LEU A 210 15.11 14.51 2.62
C LEU A 210 14.45 15.31 1.49
N GLU A 211 14.52 16.64 1.53
CA GLU A 211 13.95 17.52 0.49
C GLU A 211 14.56 17.20 -0.89
N VAL A 212 15.87 17.01 -0.96
CA VAL A 212 16.57 16.68 -2.22
C VAL A 212 16.13 15.31 -2.77
N LEU A 213 16.02 14.30 -1.89
CA LEU A 213 15.57 12.96 -2.26
C LEU A 213 14.11 12.99 -2.76
N GLU A 214 13.23 13.69 -2.07
CA GLU A 214 11.82 13.82 -2.43
C GLU A 214 11.63 14.52 -3.78
N ASP A 215 12.37 15.61 -4.04
CA ASP A 215 12.37 16.29 -5.32
C ASP A 215 12.83 15.36 -6.46
N GLU A 216 13.84 14.53 -6.20
CA GLU A 216 14.31 13.57 -7.20
C GLU A 216 13.29 12.46 -7.47
N ILE A 217 12.69 11.89 -6.43
CA ILE A 217 11.61 10.90 -6.53
C ILE A 217 10.45 11.49 -7.34
N LYS A 218 9.97 12.69 -6.99
CA LYS A 218 8.88 13.40 -7.66
C LYS A 218 9.19 13.68 -9.14
N ARG A 219 10.46 13.89 -9.48
CA ARG A 219 10.93 14.09 -10.85
C ARG A 219 11.05 12.77 -11.64
N LEU A 220 11.39 11.66 -11.00
CA LEU A 220 11.61 10.36 -11.64
C LEU A 220 10.33 9.52 -11.75
N LYS A 221 9.45 9.54 -10.76
CA LYS A 221 8.17 8.82 -10.73
C LYS A 221 7.34 9.00 -12.01
N PRO A 222 7.07 10.23 -12.51
CA PRO A 222 6.31 10.39 -13.76
C PRO A 222 7.06 9.87 -15.00
N LYS A 223 8.41 9.89 -15.00
CA LYS A 223 9.22 9.35 -16.11
C LYS A 223 9.19 7.83 -16.12
N TYR A 224 9.23 7.20 -14.95
CA TYR A 224 9.04 5.77 -14.78
C TYR A 224 7.66 5.34 -15.28
N GLN A 225 6.59 6.00 -14.82
CA GLN A 225 5.23 5.69 -15.25
C GLN A 225 5.04 5.89 -16.77
N LEU A 226 5.62 6.93 -17.36
CA LEU A 226 5.60 7.13 -18.80
C LEU A 226 6.40 6.06 -19.55
N ALA A 227 7.49 5.55 -18.98
CA ALA A 227 8.27 4.46 -19.53
C ALA A 227 7.52 3.12 -19.44
N LYS A 228 6.82 2.86 -18.33
CA LYS A 228 5.93 1.69 -18.09
C LYS A 228 4.81 1.67 -19.12
N LYS A 229 4.07 2.78 -19.25
CA LYS A 229 2.98 2.96 -20.24
C LYS A 229 3.44 2.81 -21.69
N LYS A 230 4.68 3.18 -22.00
CA LYS A 230 5.25 3.09 -23.35
C LYS A 230 6.02 1.79 -23.61
N GLY A 231 6.07 0.86 -22.66
CA GLY A 231 6.81 -0.41 -22.79
C GLY A 231 8.31 -0.22 -23.02
N GLN A 232 8.91 0.87 -22.54
CA GLN A 232 10.32 1.19 -22.80
C GLN A 232 11.24 0.41 -21.84
N LYS A 233 11.42 -0.91 -22.08
CA LYS A 233 12.19 -1.83 -21.24
C LYS A 233 13.59 -1.29 -20.85
N ALA A 234 14.34 -0.75 -21.82
CA ALA A 234 15.68 -0.19 -21.56
C ALA A 234 15.72 1.07 -20.67
N LYS A 235 14.59 1.79 -20.55
CA LYS A 235 14.46 2.91 -19.60
C LYS A 235 13.96 2.42 -18.25
N LEU A 236 13.07 1.43 -18.25
CA LEU A 236 12.57 0.80 -17.03
C LEU A 236 13.71 0.13 -16.26
N SER A 237 14.60 -0.62 -16.92
CA SER A 237 15.74 -1.25 -16.25
C SER A 237 16.71 -0.26 -15.59
N LYS A 238 16.68 1.01 -15.97
CA LYS A 238 17.48 2.08 -15.34
C LYS A 238 16.70 2.86 -14.30
N LEU A 239 15.42 3.15 -14.57
CA LEU A 239 14.57 3.95 -13.71
C LEU A 239 14.07 3.16 -12.50
N LYS A 240 13.83 1.85 -12.64
CA LYS A 240 13.42 0.96 -11.54
C LYS A 240 14.44 0.97 -10.38
N PRO A 241 15.71 0.55 -10.59
CA PRO A 241 16.67 0.49 -9.49
C PRO A 241 16.99 1.89 -8.94
N ALA A 242 17.03 2.91 -9.80
CA ALA A 242 17.26 4.29 -9.35
C ALA A 242 16.12 4.82 -8.45
N LEU A 243 14.86 4.50 -8.77
CA LEU A 243 13.72 4.92 -7.97
C LEU A 243 13.65 4.16 -6.64
N LYS A 244 13.91 2.84 -6.66
CA LYS A 244 13.99 2.01 -5.45
C LYS A 244 15.03 2.55 -4.48
N SER A 245 16.27 2.73 -4.96
CA SER A 245 17.37 3.27 -4.16
C SER A 245 17.05 4.63 -3.52
N LEU A 246 16.38 5.54 -4.24
CA LEU A 246 15.98 6.84 -3.69
C LEU A 246 14.89 6.72 -2.62
N ILE A 247 13.92 5.83 -2.81
CA ILE A 247 12.84 5.59 -1.85
C ILE A 247 13.41 4.95 -0.58
N ASP A 248 14.31 3.98 -0.72
CA ASP A 248 14.94 3.30 0.41
C ASP A 248 15.79 4.31 1.21
N SER A 249 16.55 5.17 0.54
CA SER A 249 17.27 6.29 1.18
C SER A 249 16.32 7.28 1.88
N ARG A 250 15.18 7.65 1.27
CA ARG A 250 14.16 8.52 1.90
C ARG A 250 13.63 7.89 3.19
N LYS A 251 13.28 6.59 3.14
CA LYS A 251 12.77 5.86 4.31
C LYS A 251 13.81 5.84 5.43
N GLN A 252 15.05 5.55 5.08
CA GLN A 252 16.14 5.48 6.04
C GLN A 252 16.36 6.83 6.76
N VAL A 253 16.32 7.94 6.02
CA VAL A 253 16.37 9.30 6.62
C VAL A 253 15.16 9.58 7.52
N LEU A 254 13.95 9.14 7.14
CA LEU A 254 12.74 9.30 7.95
C LEU A 254 12.79 8.50 9.25
N VAL A 255 13.25 7.25 9.22
CA VAL A 255 13.38 6.38 10.41
C VAL A 255 14.36 7.01 11.41
N VAL A 256 15.47 7.58 10.92
CA VAL A 256 16.43 8.28 11.78
C VAL A 256 15.88 9.60 12.32
N LEU A 257 15.20 10.40 11.49
CA LEU A 257 14.52 11.61 11.98
C LEU A 257 13.43 11.31 13.00
N SER A 258 12.74 10.16 12.88
CA SER A 258 11.73 9.70 13.83
C SER A 258 12.31 9.15 15.14
N GLY A 259 13.64 9.03 15.25
CA GLY A 259 14.30 8.47 16.43
C GLY A 259 14.12 6.95 16.60
N GLU A 260 13.62 6.24 15.58
CA GLU A 260 13.48 4.78 15.60
C GLU A 260 14.82 4.07 15.37
N GLU A 261 15.75 4.72 14.67
CA GLU A 261 17.07 4.20 14.33
C GLU A 261 18.15 5.26 14.60
N SER A 262 19.31 4.85 15.12
CA SER A 262 20.43 5.75 15.35
C SER A 262 21.21 6.02 14.07
N ILE A 263 21.77 7.22 13.93
CA ILE A 263 22.61 7.62 12.78
C ILE A 263 23.78 6.67 12.50
N ASP A 264 24.26 5.94 13.51
CA ASP A 264 25.32 4.94 13.40
C ASP A 264 24.92 3.73 12.54
N SER A 265 23.63 3.36 12.57
CA SER A 265 23.04 2.29 11.74
C SER A 265 22.99 2.66 10.26
N LEU A 266 23.04 3.96 9.93
CA LEU A 266 23.09 4.45 8.54
C LEU A 266 24.41 4.15 7.84
N SER A 267 25.49 3.95 8.59
CA SER A 267 26.83 3.70 8.04
C SER A 267 27.09 2.22 7.76
N SER A 268 26.31 1.33 8.37
CA SER A 268 26.20 -0.09 8.02
C SER A 268 25.22 -0.24 6.86
N GLU A 269 25.72 0.03 5.66
CA GLU A 269 25.01 -0.16 4.40
C GLU A 269 24.39 -1.57 4.32
N GLN A 270 23.19 -1.62 3.74
CA GLN A 270 22.39 -2.81 3.49
C GLN A 270 23.14 -3.86 2.66
N THR A 271 23.78 -4.82 3.33
CA THR A 271 24.13 -6.14 2.80
C THR A 271 24.01 -7.25 3.85
N GLU A 272 24.05 -6.89 5.14
CA GLU A 272 24.07 -7.85 6.25
C GLU A 272 22.80 -8.72 6.31
N GLY A 273 21.62 -8.20 5.93
CA GLY A 273 20.37 -8.98 6.03
C GLY A 273 20.27 -10.17 5.06
N ASP A 274 20.71 -9.99 3.82
CA ASP A 274 20.62 -11.03 2.79
C ASP A 274 21.80 -12.02 2.92
N GLY A 275 23.00 -11.53 3.23
CA GLY A 275 24.18 -12.36 3.51
C GLY A 275 23.99 -13.24 4.74
N ASP A 276 23.40 -12.72 5.82
CA ASP A 276 23.11 -13.47 7.04
C ASP A 276 22.07 -14.57 6.80
N GLU A 277 20.96 -14.25 6.13
CA GLU A 277 19.91 -15.23 5.82
C GLU A 277 20.44 -16.33 4.90
N MET A 278 21.25 -15.96 3.91
CA MET A 278 21.89 -16.89 2.99
C MET A 278 22.95 -17.75 3.68
N PHE A 279 23.69 -17.22 4.66
CA PHE A 279 24.64 -17.99 5.47
C PHE A 279 23.93 -18.98 6.42
N ILE A 280 22.80 -18.59 7.02
CA ILE A 280 21.98 -19.50 7.84
C ILE A 280 21.47 -20.67 6.98
N GLN A 281 21.02 -20.38 5.75
CA GLN A 281 20.60 -21.41 4.81
C GLN A 281 21.77 -22.32 4.40
N LEU A 282 22.95 -21.76 4.14
CA LEU A 282 24.17 -22.53 3.87
C LEU A 282 24.49 -23.50 5.01
N VAL A 283 24.40 -23.08 6.26
CA VAL A 283 24.70 -23.93 7.42
C VAL A 283 23.77 -25.15 7.46
N GLY A 284 22.49 -24.97 7.12
CA GLY A 284 21.54 -26.08 6.98
C GLY A 284 21.91 -27.05 5.84
N ILE A 285 22.24 -26.50 4.66
CA ILE A 285 22.70 -27.29 3.50
C ILE A 285 23.95 -28.11 3.86
N VAL A 286 24.88 -27.51 4.59
CA VAL A 286 26.12 -28.14 5.02
C VAL A 286 25.88 -29.27 6.02
N ASP A 287 24.93 -29.12 6.95
CA ASP A 287 24.55 -30.19 7.90
C ASP A 287 23.94 -31.39 7.17
N ASP A 288 23.05 -31.13 6.21
CA ASP A 288 22.46 -32.17 5.35
C ASP A 288 23.56 -32.90 4.53
N LEU A 289 24.50 -32.14 3.98
CA LEU A 289 25.61 -32.68 3.20
C LEU A 289 26.59 -33.50 4.05
N LEU A 290 26.90 -33.04 5.27
CA LEU A 290 27.67 -33.79 6.26
C LEU A 290 26.95 -35.08 6.68
N GLY A 291 25.62 -35.05 6.74
CA GLY A 291 24.78 -36.23 6.97
C GLY A 291 24.88 -37.29 5.86
N MET A 292 25.25 -36.90 4.64
CA MET A 292 25.47 -37.81 3.51
C MET A 292 26.89 -38.39 3.44
N MET A 293 27.82 -37.90 4.28
CA MET A 293 29.20 -38.39 4.30
C MET A 293 29.32 -39.81 4.91
N PRO A 294 30.33 -40.60 4.50
CA PRO A 294 30.60 -41.88 5.12
C PRO A 294 30.98 -41.72 6.60
N GLU A 295 30.50 -42.64 7.46
CA GLU A 295 30.70 -42.59 8.92
C GLU A 295 32.18 -42.49 9.33
N ASP A 296 33.09 -43.08 8.55
CA ASP A 296 34.53 -43.01 8.81
C ASP A 296 35.07 -41.57 8.70
N ALA A 297 34.60 -40.79 7.71
CA ALA A 297 34.99 -39.40 7.52
C ALA A 297 34.36 -38.48 8.57
N ILE A 298 33.11 -38.74 8.96
CA ILE A 298 32.43 -38.02 10.04
C ILE A 298 33.17 -38.23 11.37
N ASN A 299 33.57 -39.47 11.69
CA ASN A 299 34.33 -39.77 12.91
C ASN A 299 35.71 -39.13 12.92
N GLU A 300 36.38 -39.06 11.77
CA GLU A 300 37.65 -38.34 11.64
C GLU A 300 37.47 -36.83 11.87
N PHE A 301 36.40 -36.25 11.33
CA PHE A 301 36.06 -34.85 11.57
C PHE A 301 35.72 -34.57 13.03
N LEU A 302 34.89 -35.39 13.67
CA LEU A 302 34.54 -35.27 15.08
C LEU A 302 35.76 -35.37 16.02
N ALA A 303 36.81 -36.07 15.58
CA ALA A 303 38.08 -36.17 16.32
C ALA A 303 39.03 -34.99 16.06
N SER A 304 38.75 -34.15 15.07
CA SER A 304 39.57 -32.99 14.70
C SER A 304 39.24 -31.77 15.54
N SER A 305 40.21 -30.85 15.67
CA SER A 305 39.99 -29.55 16.31
C SER A 305 39.08 -28.61 15.52
N GLU A 306 38.88 -28.88 14.22
CA GLU A 306 37.99 -28.12 13.32
C GLU A 306 36.51 -28.33 13.67
N PHE A 307 36.19 -29.39 14.41
CA PHE A 307 34.82 -29.64 14.84
C PHE A 307 34.34 -28.63 15.90
N GLU A 308 35.24 -28.07 16.71
CA GLU A 308 34.85 -27.10 17.74
C GLU A 308 34.38 -25.77 17.13
N THR A 309 35.09 -25.28 16.11
CA THR A 309 34.70 -24.08 15.36
C THR A 309 33.44 -24.33 14.55
N TYR A 310 33.35 -25.47 13.86
CA TYR A 310 32.14 -25.88 13.15
C TYR A 310 30.92 -25.91 14.08
N LYS A 311 31.03 -26.54 15.25
CA LYS A 311 29.92 -26.65 16.21
C LYS A 311 29.48 -25.30 16.76
N LEU A 312 30.42 -24.38 16.97
CA LEU A 312 30.12 -23.04 17.47
C LEU A 312 29.28 -22.27 16.45
N VAL A 313 29.73 -22.23 15.20
CA VAL A 313 29.07 -21.51 14.11
C VAL A 313 27.78 -22.20 13.68
N ALA A 314 27.77 -23.53 13.56
CA ALA A 314 26.56 -24.28 13.20
C ALA A 314 25.46 -24.23 14.28
N GLY A 315 25.83 -24.02 15.55
CA GLY A 315 24.87 -23.90 16.65
C GLY A 315 24.18 -22.54 16.74
N ALA A 316 24.83 -21.48 16.27
CA ALA A 316 24.32 -20.11 16.28
C ALA A 316 24.83 -19.35 15.04
N PRO A 317 24.36 -19.70 13.83
CA PRO A 317 24.88 -19.10 12.59
C PRO A 317 24.59 -17.61 12.47
N ALA A 318 23.52 -17.13 13.09
CA ALA A 318 23.17 -15.71 13.13
C ALA A 318 24.10 -14.87 14.03
N ASP A 319 24.71 -15.47 15.05
CA ASP A 319 25.58 -14.76 16.01
C ASP A 319 27.07 -14.85 15.61
N ALA A 320 27.39 -15.44 14.46
CA ALA A 320 28.77 -15.63 14.02
C ALA A 320 29.29 -14.38 13.30
N ASP A 321 30.38 -13.81 13.78
CA ASP A 321 31.17 -12.78 13.11
C ASP A 321 31.78 -13.28 11.78
N ASP A 322 32.11 -12.38 10.86
CA ASP A 322 32.68 -12.68 9.54
C ASP A 322 33.92 -13.58 9.59
N GLU A 323 34.83 -13.34 10.54
CA GLU A 323 36.04 -14.16 10.71
C GLU A 323 35.67 -15.62 11.00
N MET A 324 34.64 -15.85 11.83
CA MET A 324 34.15 -17.20 12.14
C MET A 324 33.41 -17.82 10.96
N ARG A 325 32.67 -17.03 10.17
CA ARG A 325 31.99 -17.49 8.95
C ARG A 325 32.99 -17.93 7.88
N VAL A 326 34.09 -17.19 7.71
CA VAL A 326 35.20 -17.55 6.80
C VAL A 326 35.85 -18.86 7.25
N GLU A 327 36.21 -18.98 8.53
CA GLU A 327 36.80 -20.21 9.07
C GLU A 327 35.86 -21.42 8.91
N PHE A 328 34.56 -21.24 9.16
CA PHE A 328 33.55 -22.26 8.92
C PHE A 328 33.52 -22.67 7.44
N PHE A 329 33.48 -21.71 6.53
CA PHE A 329 33.43 -21.97 5.09
C PHE A 329 34.67 -22.72 4.60
N GLU A 330 35.87 -22.38 5.08
CA GLU A 330 37.10 -23.09 4.73
C GLU A 330 37.09 -24.55 5.20
N ILE A 331 36.56 -24.82 6.40
CA ILE A 331 36.39 -26.17 6.92
C ILE A 331 35.45 -26.96 6.00
N VAL A 332 34.32 -26.36 5.65
CA VAL A 332 33.30 -26.96 4.77
C VAL A 332 33.87 -27.24 3.37
N ASP A 333 34.53 -26.27 2.73
CA ASP A 333 35.14 -26.40 1.39
C ASP A 333 36.18 -27.54 1.38
N SER A 334 36.99 -27.63 2.44
CA SER A 334 37.96 -28.72 2.63
C SER A 334 37.30 -30.10 2.74
N LYS A 335 36.15 -30.21 3.43
CA LYS A 335 35.41 -31.48 3.55
C LYS A 335 34.67 -31.84 2.27
N LEU A 336 34.05 -30.87 1.59
CA LEU A 336 33.44 -31.07 0.27
C LEU A 336 34.47 -31.61 -0.73
N GLY A 337 35.71 -31.11 -0.69
CA GLY A 337 36.80 -31.61 -1.54
C GLY A 337 37.23 -33.06 -1.26
N GLN A 338 36.83 -33.65 -0.13
CA GLN A 338 37.11 -35.03 0.25
C GLN A 338 35.93 -35.98 0.01
N MET A 339 34.79 -35.46 -0.45
CA MET A 339 33.62 -36.26 -0.78
C MET A 339 33.83 -37.06 -2.08
N PRO A 340 33.14 -38.20 -2.24
CA PRO A 340 33.15 -38.93 -3.51
C PRO A 340 32.56 -38.07 -4.64
N GLU A 341 33.14 -38.18 -5.84
CA GLU A 341 32.72 -37.38 -7.02
C GLU A 341 31.22 -37.47 -7.31
N ASP A 342 30.60 -38.62 -7.05
CA ASP A 342 29.15 -38.81 -7.26
C ASP A 342 28.32 -37.88 -6.36
N ALA A 343 28.68 -37.74 -5.06
CA ALA A 343 27.97 -36.86 -4.13
C ALA A 343 28.22 -35.38 -4.43
N ILE A 344 29.43 -35.03 -4.88
CA ILE A 344 29.75 -33.67 -5.32
C ILE A 344 28.93 -33.31 -6.57
N ASN A 345 28.80 -34.22 -7.53
CA ASN A 345 28.00 -33.98 -8.74
C ASN A 345 26.51 -33.82 -8.42
N ASP A 346 25.99 -34.61 -7.49
CA ASP A 346 24.60 -34.49 -7.03
C ASP A 346 24.37 -33.13 -6.34
N PHE A 347 25.32 -32.69 -5.51
CA PHE A 347 25.27 -31.37 -4.87
C PHE A 347 25.36 -30.22 -5.89
N VAL A 348 26.31 -30.27 -6.82
CA VAL A 348 26.48 -29.23 -7.86
C VAL A 348 25.29 -29.15 -8.81
N ALA A 349 24.56 -30.25 -8.99
CA ALA A 349 23.32 -30.28 -9.78
C ALA A 349 22.09 -29.78 -9.01
N SER A 350 22.21 -29.58 -7.70
CA SER A 350 21.13 -29.07 -6.84
C SER A 350 21.09 -27.54 -6.80
N ASP A 351 19.93 -27.00 -6.42
CA ASP A 351 19.73 -25.55 -6.24
C ASP A 351 20.56 -25.00 -5.06
N ASP A 352 20.95 -25.86 -4.12
CA ASP A 352 21.75 -25.53 -2.92
C ASP A 352 23.18 -25.07 -3.27
N PHE A 353 23.69 -25.48 -4.44
CA PHE A 353 25.00 -25.06 -4.91
C PHE A 353 25.06 -23.54 -5.24
N ALA A 354 23.93 -22.95 -5.66
CA ALA A 354 23.86 -21.52 -5.94
C ALA A 354 24.09 -20.69 -4.66
N ILE A 355 23.50 -21.14 -3.55
CA ILE A 355 23.64 -20.54 -2.22
C ILE A 355 25.09 -20.69 -1.74
N TYR A 356 25.68 -21.87 -1.87
CA TYR A 356 27.09 -22.11 -1.56
C TYR A 356 28.04 -21.18 -2.32
N GLN A 357 27.79 -20.97 -3.63
CA GLN A 357 28.61 -20.10 -4.46
C GLN A 357 28.46 -18.62 -4.09
N ALA A 358 27.24 -18.17 -3.82
CA ALA A 358 26.95 -16.79 -3.47
C ALA A 358 27.64 -16.40 -2.14
N VAL A 359 27.39 -17.17 -1.08
CA VAL A 359 28.03 -16.98 0.24
C VAL A 359 29.55 -17.11 0.13
N GLY A 360 30.05 -18.08 -0.62
CA GLY A 360 31.49 -18.26 -0.82
C GLY A 360 32.15 -17.12 -1.60
N SER A 361 31.40 -16.39 -2.44
CA SER A 361 31.91 -15.21 -3.15
C SER A 361 31.97 -13.98 -2.27
N GLU A 362 31.01 -13.85 -1.35
CA GLU A 362 30.92 -12.79 -0.36
C GLU A 362 32.04 -12.91 0.67
N LEU A 363 32.22 -14.10 1.27
CA LEU A 363 33.24 -14.36 2.28
C LEU A 363 34.69 -14.32 1.74
N ARG A 364 34.88 -14.34 0.41
CA ARG A 364 36.21 -14.26 -0.24
C ARG A 364 36.51 -12.89 -0.86
N SER A 365 35.53 -11.98 -0.91
CA SER A 365 35.71 -10.63 -1.46
C SER A 365 36.41 -9.72 -0.46
#